data_AF-A0A9D7H6S7-F1
#
_entry.id   AF-A0A9D7H6S7-F1
#
_cell.length_a   1.000
_cell.length_b   1.000
_cell.length_c   1.000
_cell.angle_alpha   90.00
_cell.angle_beta   90.00
_cell.angle_gamma   90.00
#
_symmetry.space_group_name_H-M   'P 1'
#
loop_
_entity.id
_entity.type
_entity.pdbx_description
1 polymer ?
#
loop_
_entity_poly.entity_id
_entity_poly.type
_entity_poly.pdbx_seq_one_letter_code
_entity_poly.pdbx_strand_id
1 'polypeptide(L)'
;MVSSIVPGANNTSTLGVDTRFSRTAQPQRRDDATTGDKVELSSAAISGARESVRSAMAQVHEALAAGHDAQSMLVKLQTLAKSGDQAGVSDLLSAFAQRVDSAIGRGAVVLAGQDVGVQAEPGANETTIAGVDLRLGGETLLVSADANADDVTLQAAQKSMENLQAAMGRLVDSARALEAHQGFLGAAEAGARGDFDADGARLLALQVRQGLEAAGTVSIANAEPQAVLSLFRA
;
A
#
# COMPACT_ATOMS: atom_id res chain seq x y z
N MET A 1 12.11 -24.61 50.39
CA MET A 1 13.36 -24.06 49.81
C MET A 1 13.18 -22.55 49.72
N VAL A 2 14.09 -21.83 50.36
CA VAL A 2 14.03 -20.40 50.67
C VAL A 2 14.76 -19.58 49.60
N SER A 3 14.27 -18.35 49.40
CA SER A 3 14.73 -17.18 48.64
C SER A 3 16.18 -17.08 48.16
N SER A 4 16.36 -16.40 47.02
CA SER A 4 17.42 -15.40 46.86
C SER A 4 17.00 -14.26 45.94
N ILE A 5 16.59 -13.15 46.57
CA ILE A 5 16.72 -11.80 46.06
C ILE A 5 18.12 -11.37 46.50
N VAL A 6 18.94 -10.85 45.58
CA VAL A 6 20.23 -10.23 45.93
C VAL A 6 20.12 -8.71 45.76
N PRO A 7 20.05 -7.96 46.87
CA PRO A 7 20.41 -6.56 46.93
C PRO A 7 21.64 -6.38 47.84
N GLY A 8 22.78 -6.02 47.27
CA GLY A 8 23.91 -5.42 48.00
C GLY A 8 24.03 -3.97 47.54
N ALA A 9 23.65 -2.97 48.34
CA ALA A 9 24.26 -2.45 49.57
C ALA A 9 25.36 -1.40 49.27
N ASN A 10 25.14 -0.24 49.89
CA ASN A 10 25.81 1.04 49.68
C ASN A 10 27.20 1.15 50.32
N ASN A 11 27.97 2.09 49.76
CA ASN A 11 28.96 2.99 50.38
C ASN A 11 30.06 2.41 51.29
N THR A 12 31.30 2.58 50.86
CA THR A 12 32.36 3.03 51.76
C THR A 12 33.33 3.96 51.04
N SER A 13 33.34 5.22 51.48
CA SER A 13 34.26 6.27 51.07
C SER A 13 35.70 5.93 51.42
N THR A 14 36.64 6.23 50.52
CA THR A 14 38.03 6.54 50.87
C THR A 14 38.43 7.85 50.19
N LEU A 15 38.94 8.77 51.01
CA LEU A 15 39.37 10.13 50.67
C LEU A 15 40.64 10.14 49.82
N GLY A 16 40.77 11.14 48.94
CA GLY A 16 42.04 11.86 48.77
C GLY A 16 42.45 12.27 47.34
N VAL A 17 42.29 13.58 47.05
CA VAL A 17 43.15 14.45 46.19
C VAL A 17 43.08 14.18 44.67
N ASP A 18 42.74 15.11 43.76
CA ASP A 18 43.18 16.49 43.58
C ASP A 18 42.15 17.31 42.76
N THR A 19 41.86 18.54 43.20
CA THR A 19 41.03 19.53 42.52
C THR A 19 41.90 20.59 41.87
N ARG A 20 42.34 20.39 40.62
CA ARG A 20 42.90 21.48 39.80
C ARG A 20 42.52 21.29 38.35
N PHE A 21 41.57 22.12 37.93
CA PHE A 21 41.29 22.68 36.60
C PHE A 21 39.78 22.68 36.34
N SER A 22 39.13 23.69 36.92
CA SER A 22 37.79 24.13 36.54
C SER A 22 37.80 24.63 35.10
N ARG A 23 37.47 23.75 34.15
CA ARG A 23 37.07 24.16 32.80
C ARG A 23 35.55 24.25 32.79
N THR A 24 35.03 25.46 32.74
CA THR A 24 33.61 25.77 32.56
C THR A 24 33.09 25.02 31.33
N ALA A 25 32.25 24.02 31.54
CA ALA A 25 31.52 23.35 30.48
C ALA A 25 30.52 24.36 29.89
N GLN A 26 30.87 24.85 28.71
CA GLN A 26 29.96 25.56 27.82
C GLN A 26 28.74 24.66 27.60
N PRO A 27 27.49 25.13 27.81
CA PRO A 27 26.34 24.34 27.41
C PRO A 27 26.39 24.23 25.89
N GLN A 28 26.78 23.06 25.38
CA GLN A 28 26.46 22.66 24.02
C GLN A 28 24.94 22.79 23.93
N ARG A 29 24.47 23.86 23.27
CA ARG A 29 23.16 23.83 22.64
C ARG A 29 23.22 22.67 21.66
N ARG A 30 22.78 21.50 22.13
CA ARG A 30 22.08 20.58 21.25
C ARG A 30 20.87 21.35 20.80
N ASP A 31 20.99 22.00 19.64
CA ASP A 31 19.89 21.96 18.70
C ASP A 31 19.77 20.48 18.30
N ASP A 32 19.25 19.67 19.22
CA ASP A 32 18.45 18.51 18.87
C ASP A 32 17.32 19.15 18.08
N ALA A 33 17.52 19.29 16.77
CA ALA A 33 16.43 19.33 15.84
C ALA A 33 15.52 18.23 16.34
N THR A 34 14.33 18.60 16.80
CA THR A 34 13.25 17.65 16.97
C THR A 34 13.19 16.93 15.65
N THR A 35 13.80 15.75 15.59
CA THR A 35 13.55 14.68 14.64
C THR A 35 12.10 14.32 14.91
N GLY A 36 11.22 15.24 14.52
CA GLY A 36 9.82 14.97 14.34
C GLY A 36 9.82 13.79 13.40
N ASP A 37 9.22 12.72 13.90
CA ASP A 37 8.84 11.50 13.25
C ASP A 37 8.37 11.76 11.81
N LYS A 38 9.33 11.99 10.91
CA LYS A 38 9.09 12.01 9.48
C LYS A 38 8.95 10.55 9.17
N VAL A 39 7.71 10.09 9.06
CA VAL A 39 7.39 8.89 8.30
C VAL A 39 7.97 9.17 6.92
N GLU A 40 9.18 8.68 6.67
CA GLU A 40 9.74 8.65 5.33
C GLU A 40 8.84 7.70 4.55
N LEU A 41 7.77 8.26 3.96
CA LEU A 41 7.01 7.67 2.88
C LEU A 41 7.98 7.54 1.71
N SER A 42 8.87 6.55 1.81
CA SER A 42 9.86 6.28 0.79
C SER A 42 9.11 6.06 -0.51
N SER A 43 9.63 6.60 -1.61
CA SER A 43 9.07 6.39 -2.94
C SER A 43 8.88 4.90 -3.25
N ALA A 44 9.70 4.04 -2.64
CA ALA A 44 9.57 2.59 -2.66
C ALA A 44 8.28 2.07 -1.99
N ALA A 45 7.91 2.60 -0.83
CA ALA A 45 6.69 2.20 -0.11
C ALA A 45 5.42 2.67 -0.84
N ILE A 46 5.43 3.88 -1.41
CA ILE A 46 4.33 4.36 -2.27
C ILE A 46 4.22 3.50 -3.54
N SER A 47 5.35 3.17 -4.17
CA SER A 47 5.37 2.31 -5.37
C SER A 47 4.86 0.90 -5.07
N GLY A 48 5.25 0.32 -3.94
CA GLY A 48 4.75 -0.97 -3.46
C GLY A 48 3.24 -0.96 -3.20
N ALA A 49 2.72 0.10 -2.57
CA ALA A 49 1.29 0.28 -2.36
C ALA A 49 0.52 0.37 -3.70
N ARG A 50 1.03 1.14 -4.67
CA ARG A 50 0.41 1.23 -6.01
C ARG A 50 0.38 -0.10 -6.75
N GLU A 51 1.46 -0.87 -6.67
CA GLU A 51 1.51 -2.20 -7.31
C GLU A 51 0.56 -3.18 -6.62
N SER A 52 0.50 -3.16 -5.28
CA SER A 52 -0.46 -3.96 -4.51
C SER A 52 -1.90 -3.63 -4.91
N VAL A 53 -2.27 -2.34 -4.93
CA VAL A 53 -3.62 -1.90 -5.34
C VAL A 53 -3.91 -2.22 -6.80
N ARG A 54 -2.93 -2.11 -7.70
CA ARG A 54 -3.09 -2.48 -9.12
C ARG A 54 -3.35 -3.97 -9.28
N SER A 55 -2.56 -4.81 -8.63
CA SER A 55 -2.74 -6.27 -8.63
C SER A 55 -4.11 -6.64 -8.07
N ALA A 56 -4.50 -6.02 -6.96
CA ALA A 56 -5.79 -6.23 -6.34
C ALA A 56 -6.97 -5.81 -7.23
N MET A 57 -6.89 -4.65 -7.89
CA MET A 57 -7.89 -4.20 -8.87
C MET A 57 -8.01 -5.16 -10.07
N ALA A 58 -6.89 -5.72 -10.54
CA ALA A 58 -6.92 -6.72 -11.61
C ALA A 58 -7.69 -7.99 -11.17
N GLN A 59 -7.46 -8.47 -9.94
CA GLN A 59 -8.18 -9.61 -9.38
C GLN A 59 -9.67 -9.31 -9.19
N VAL A 60 -10.02 -8.10 -8.75
CA VAL A 60 -11.42 -7.66 -8.61
C VAL A 60 -12.12 -7.63 -9.97
N HIS A 61 -11.49 -7.09 -11.01
CA HIS A 61 -12.06 -7.07 -12.36
C HIS A 61 -12.23 -8.47 -12.95
N GLU A 62 -11.26 -9.35 -12.76
CA GLU A 62 -11.39 -10.76 -13.18
C GLU A 62 -12.54 -11.44 -12.43
N ALA A 63 -12.68 -11.18 -11.13
CA ALA A 63 -13.77 -11.71 -10.32
C ALA A 63 -15.16 -11.18 -10.73
N LEU A 64 -15.27 -9.90 -11.09
CA LEU A 64 -16.50 -9.33 -11.64
C LEU A 64 -16.86 -9.94 -13.00
N ALA A 65 -15.88 -10.14 -13.88
CA ALA A 65 -16.10 -10.79 -15.18
C ALA A 65 -16.57 -12.24 -15.00
N ALA A 66 -15.91 -13.01 -14.12
CA ALA A 66 -16.32 -14.36 -13.79
C ALA A 66 -17.71 -14.41 -13.11
N GLY A 67 -18.04 -13.40 -12.30
CA GLY A 67 -19.37 -13.26 -11.70
C GLY A 67 -20.47 -13.04 -12.74
N HIS A 68 -20.23 -12.21 -13.77
CA HIS A 68 -21.16 -12.05 -14.88
C HIS A 68 -21.34 -13.35 -15.68
N ASP A 69 -20.26 -14.09 -15.92
CA ASP A 69 -20.31 -15.41 -16.53
C ASP A 69 -21.13 -16.41 -15.68
N ALA A 70 -20.98 -16.36 -14.36
CA ALA A 70 -21.77 -17.15 -13.42
C ALA A 70 -23.26 -16.78 -13.47
N GLN A 71 -23.61 -15.49 -13.59
CA GLN A 71 -25.01 -15.06 -13.78
C GLN A 71 -25.59 -15.64 -15.07
N SER A 72 -24.86 -15.54 -16.18
CA SER A 72 -25.29 -16.12 -17.46
C SER A 72 -25.49 -17.64 -17.36
N MET A 73 -24.57 -18.32 -16.68
CA MET A 73 -24.66 -19.76 -16.41
C MET A 73 -25.90 -20.08 -15.58
N LEU A 74 -26.16 -19.38 -14.47
CA LEU A 74 -27.31 -19.65 -13.59
C LEU A 74 -28.64 -19.44 -14.31
N VAL A 75 -28.75 -18.43 -15.17
CA VAL A 75 -29.95 -18.21 -15.99
C VAL A 75 -30.16 -19.37 -16.97
N LYS A 76 -29.10 -19.81 -17.67
CA LYS A 76 -29.18 -20.96 -18.58
C LYS A 76 -29.51 -22.25 -17.82
N LEU A 77 -28.90 -22.47 -16.67
CA LEU A 77 -29.15 -23.62 -15.81
C LEU A 77 -30.63 -23.69 -15.40
N GLN A 78 -31.26 -22.56 -15.04
CA GLN A 78 -32.69 -22.53 -14.75
C GLN A 78 -33.54 -22.93 -15.95
N THR A 79 -33.17 -22.51 -17.16
CA THR A 79 -33.92 -22.91 -18.38
C THR A 79 -33.80 -24.41 -18.64
N LEU A 80 -32.61 -24.97 -18.47
CA LEU A 80 -32.34 -26.39 -18.68
C LEU A 80 -33.01 -27.26 -17.62
N ALA A 81 -32.91 -26.87 -16.34
CA ALA A 81 -33.59 -27.53 -15.23
C ALA A 81 -35.11 -27.54 -15.40
N LYS A 82 -35.72 -26.43 -15.86
CA LYS A 82 -37.17 -26.39 -16.19
C LYS A 82 -37.55 -27.32 -17.33
N SER A 83 -36.67 -27.47 -18.32
CA SER A 83 -36.91 -28.35 -19.47
C SER A 83 -36.63 -29.83 -19.20
N GLY A 84 -35.98 -30.15 -18.07
CA GLY A 84 -35.54 -31.52 -17.75
C GLY A 84 -34.35 -31.99 -18.59
N ASP A 85 -33.60 -31.10 -19.24
CA ASP A 85 -32.47 -31.45 -20.11
C ASP A 85 -31.21 -31.73 -19.29
N GLN A 86 -31.06 -32.99 -18.85
CA GLN A 86 -29.94 -33.42 -18.03
C GLN A 86 -28.58 -33.30 -18.74
N ALA A 87 -28.52 -33.56 -20.04
CA ALA A 87 -27.28 -33.48 -20.80
C ALA A 87 -26.80 -32.03 -20.87
N GLY A 88 -27.71 -31.11 -21.18
CA GLY A 88 -27.40 -29.68 -21.20
C GLY A 88 -26.96 -29.15 -19.84
N VAL A 89 -27.57 -29.61 -18.74
CA VAL A 89 -27.14 -29.23 -17.37
C VAL A 89 -25.71 -29.68 -17.11
N SER A 90 -25.41 -30.96 -17.36
CA SER A 90 -24.06 -31.52 -17.15
C SER A 90 -23.00 -30.80 -17.96
N ASP A 91 -23.27 -30.56 -19.25
CA ASP A 91 -22.34 -29.87 -20.15
C ASP A 91 -22.08 -28.43 -19.70
N LEU A 92 -23.14 -27.70 -19.31
CA LEU A 92 -23.04 -26.32 -18.84
C LEU A 92 -22.21 -26.21 -17.56
N LEU A 93 -22.47 -27.09 -16.58
CA LEU A 93 -21.78 -27.07 -15.29
C LEU A 93 -20.31 -27.48 -15.44
N SER A 94 -20.03 -28.52 -16.22
CA SER A 94 -18.66 -28.96 -16.52
C SER A 94 -17.85 -27.84 -17.20
N ALA A 95 -18.41 -27.21 -18.23
CA ALA A 95 -17.74 -26.12 -18.95
C ALA A 95 -17.52 -24.89 -18.06
N PHE A 96 -18.42 -24.61 -17.12
CA PHE A 96 -18.24 -23.53 -16.15
C PHE A 96 -17.17 -23.86 -15.11
N ALA A 97 -17.21 -25.06 -14.51
CA ALA A 97 -16.23 -25.52 -13.53
C ALA A 97 -14.81 -25.46 -14.09
N GLN A 98 -14.60 -25.99 -15.30
CA GLN A 98 -13.30 -25.95 -15.98
C GLN A 98 -12.76 -24.52 -16.16
N ARG A 99 -13.63 -23.55 -16.48
CA ARG A 99 -13.22 -22.15 -16.64
C ARG A 99 -12.83 -21.52 -15.32
N VAL A 100 -13.59 -21.76 -14.25
CA VAL A 100 -13.28 -21.27 -12.90
C VAL A 100 -11.99 -21.90 -12.38
N ASP A 101 -11.85 -23.21 -12.48
CA ASP A 101 -10.65 -23.92 -12.04
C ASP A 101 -9.41 -23.48 -12.82
N SER A 102 -9.55 -23.24 -14.13
CA SER A 102 -8.47 -22.68 -14.94
C SER A 102 -8.08 -21.26 -14.51
N ALA A 103 -9.04 -20.42 -14.11
CA ALA A 103 -8.77 -19.08 -13.61
C ALA A 103 -8.06 -19.12 -12.25
N ILE A 104 -8.55 -19.96 -11.33
CA ILE A 104 -7.90 -20.19 -10.03
C ILE A 104 -6.48 -20.72 -10.23
N GLY A 105 -6.28 -21.66 -11.16
CA GLY A 105 -4.96 -22.21 -11.50
C GLY A 105 -3.99 -21.19 -12.11
N ARG A 106 -4.50 -20.09 -12.68
CA ARG A 106 -3.68 -18.94 -13.14
C ARG A 106 -3.41 -17.90 -12.05
N GLY A 107 -3.95 -18.09 -10.84
CA GLY A 107 -3.72 -17.21 -9.69
C GLY A 107 -4.90 -16.31 -9.32
N ALA A 108 -6.11 -16.53 -9.85
CA ALA A 108 -7.31 -15.78 -9.48
C ALA A 108 -7.87 -16.27 -8.12
N VAL A 109 -7.13 -16.02 -7.04
CA VAL A 109 -7.42 -16.54 -5.69
C VAL A 109 -8.74 -16.03 -5.10
N VAL A 110 -9.16 -14.81 -5.46
CA VAL A 110 -10.46 -14.24 -5.08
C VAL A 110 -11.60 -15.16 -5.49
N LEU A 111 -11.50 -15.84 -6.65
CA LEU A 111 -12.52 -16.77 -7.16
C LEU A 111 -12.64 -18.07 -6.35
N ALA A 112 -11.61 -18.39 -5.59
CA ALA A 112 -11.61 -19.55 -4.69
C ALA A 112 -12.16 -19.20 -3.29
N GLY A 113 -12.66 -17.98 -3.09
CA GLY A 113 -13.09 -17.49 -1.80
C GLY A 113 -11.93 -17.08 -0.88
N GLN A 114 -10.71 -16.90 -1.42
CA GLN A 114 -9.59 -16.44 -0.62
C GLN A 114 -9.60 -14.93 -0.50
N ASP A 115 -9.42 -14.46 0.73
CA ASP A 115 -9.26 -13.05 1.04
C ASP A 115 -7.90 -12.57 0.55
N VAL A 116 -7.88 -11.38 -0.06
CA VAL A 116 -6.67 -10.75 -0.57
C VAL A 116 -6.35 -9.53 0.25
N GLY A 117 -5.18 -9.55 0.87
CA GLY A 117 -4.61 -8.40 1.51
C GLY A 117 -4.08 -7.39 0.49
N VAL A 118 -4.39 -6.11 0.71
CA VAL A 118 -3.94 -4.99 -0.13
C VAL A 118 -3.30 -3.92 0.73
N GLN A 119 -2.01 -3.68 0.51
CA GLN A 119 -1.31 -2.55 1.12
C GLN A 119 -1.69 -1.26 0.39
N ALA A 120 -2.86 -0.70 0.71
CA ALA A 120 -3.40 0.46 0.01
C ALA A 120 -2.71 1.78 0.39
N GLU A 121 -2.15 1.87 1.60
CA GLU A 121 -1.50 3.06 2.14
C GLU A 121 -0.17 2.68 2.82
N PRO A 122 0.93 3.43 2.59
CA PRO A 122 2.19 3.12 3.25
C PRO A 122 2.11 3.35 4.77
N GLY A 123 2.45 2.33 5.55
CA GLY A 123 2.44 2.41 7.02
C GLY A 123 1.06 2.23 7.69
N ALA A 124 -0.02 2.08 6.90
CA ALA A 124 -1.33 1.70 7.40
C ALA A 124 -1.51 0.17 7.44
N ASN A 125 -2.58 -0.26 8.10
CA ASN A 125 -3.00 -1.66 8.05
C ASN A 125 -3.47 -2.05 6.65
N GLU A 126 -3.27 -3.32 6.33
CA GLU A 126 -3.71 -3.90 5.07
C GLU A 126 -5.23 -3.87 4.94
N THR A 127 -5.72 -3.47 3.76
CA THR A 127 -7.14 -3.54 3.42
C THR A 127 -7.45 -4.91 2.84
N THR A 128 -8.44 -5.60 3.38
CA THR A 128 -8.83 -6.93 2.91
C THR A 128 -9.92 -6.83 1.84
N ILE A 129 -9.70 -7.48 0.71
CA ILE A 129 -10.75 -7.78 -0.27
C ILE A 129 -11.29 -9.15 0.06
N ALA A 130 -12.60 -9.22 0.34
CA ALA A 130 -13.25 -10.48 0.61
C ALA A 130 -13.26 -11.37 -0.63
N GLY A 131 -12.89 -12.63 -0.45
CA GLY A 131 -12.99 -13.64 -1.50
C GLY A 131 -14.44 -13.92 -1.92
N VAL A 132 -14.63 -14.37 -3.16
CA VAL A 132 -15.92 -14.83 -3.68
C VAL A 132 -15.74 -16.24 -4.25
N ASP A 133 -16.19 -17.26 -3.51
CA ASP A 133 -16.08 -18.64 -3.98
C ASP A 133 -17.10 -18.92 -5.09
N LEU A 134 -16.63 -18.95 -6.34
CA LEU A 134 -17.42 -19.25 -7.53
C LEU A 134 -17.32 -20.72 -7.96
N ARG A 135 -16.78 -21.61 -7.12
CA ARG A 135 -16.81 -23.04 -7.41
C ARG A 135 -18.22 -23.60 -7.23
N LEU A 136 -18.56 -24.60 -8.03
CA LEU A 136 -19.83 -25.31 -7.90
C LEU A 136 -19.89 -26.04 -6.54
N GLY A 137 -20.99 -25.86 -5.81
CA GLY A 137 -21.16 -26.34 -4.44
C GLY A 137 -20.42 -25.51 -3.38
N GLY A 138 -19.86 -24.36 -3.76
CA GLY A 138 -19.20 -23.42 -2.86
C GLY A 138 -20.16 -22.52 -2.10
N GLU A 139 -19.63 -21.49 -1.44
CA GLU A 139 -20.42 -20.55 -0.64
C GLU A 139 -21.37 -19.69 -1.51
N THR A 140 -20.88 -19.20 -2.65
CA THR A 140 -21.67 -18.34 -3.54
C THR A 140 -22.57 -19.14 -4.46
N LEU A 141 -22.03 -20.22 -5.05
CA LEU A 141 -22.76 -21.09 -5.97
C LEU A 141 -23.11 -22.41 -5.29
N LEU A 142 -24.34 -22.50 -4.81
CA LEU A 142 -24.87 -23.67 -4.10
C LEU A 142 -25.21 -24.85 -5.03
N VAL A 143 -25.08 -24.66 -6.35
CA VAL A 143 -25.32 -25.70 -7.35
C VAL A 143 -24.15 -26.67 -7.37
N SER A 144 -24.41 -27.95 -7.08
CA SER A 144 -23.41 -29.01 -7.18
C SER A 144 -22.97 -29.26 -8.63
N ALA A 145 -21.75 -29.74 -8.83
CA ALA A 145 -21.23 -30.13 -10.14
C ALA A 145 -22.06 -31.27 -10.78
N ASP A 146 -22.59 -32.17 -9.96
CA ASP A 146 -23.43 -33.31 -10.37
C ASP A 146 -24.94 -33.03 -10.24
N ALA A 147 -25.35 -31.76 -10.34
CA ALA A 147 -26.76 -31.38 -10.20
C ALA A 147 -27.64 -32.00 -11.29
N ASN A 148 -28.90 -32.27 -10.94
CA ASN A 148 -29.89 -32.86 -11.84
C ASN A 148 -30.78 -31.77 -12.47
N ALA A 149 -31.41 -32.06 -13.60
CA ALA A 149 -32.40 -31.20 -14.21
C ALA A 149 -33.75 -31.32 -13.47
N ASP A 150 -33.79 -30.76 -12.25
CA ASP A 150 -34.91 -30.85 -11.33
C ASP A 150 -35.19 -29.52 -10.59
N ASP A 151 -36.27 -29.53 -9.79
CA ASP A 151 -36.68 -28.35 -9.02
C ASP A 151 -35.69 -28.00 -7.89
N VAL A 152 -34.94 -28.98 -7.37
CA VAL A 152 -33.90 -28.74 -6.38
C VAL A 152 -32.79 -27.87 -6.96
N THR A 153 -32.36 -28.19 -8.18
CA THR A 153 -31.34 -27.43 -8.90
C THR A 153 -31.84 -26.05 -9.29
N LEU A 154 -33.14 -25.93 -9.61
CA LEU A 154 -33.78 -24.64 -9.85
C LEU A 154 -33.74 -23.74 -8.60
N GLN A 155 -34.10 -24.27 -7.44
CA GLN A 155 -34.04 -23.56 -6.16
C GLN A 155 -32.60 -23.19 -5.78
N ALA A 156 -31.65 -24.12 -5.96
CA ALA A 156 -30.23 -23.87 -5.73
C ALA A 156 -29.70 -22.76 -6.66
N ALA A 157 -30.10 -22.76 -7.93
CA ALA A 157 -29.72 -21.72 -8.88
C ALA A 157 -30.30 -20.34 -8.50
N GLN A 158 -31.55 -20.29 -8.02
CA GLN A 158 -32.16 -19.04 -7.53
C GLN A 158 -31.42 -18.47 -6.33
N LYS A 159 -31.17 -19.30 -5.32
CA LYS A 159 -30.41 -18.88 -4.13
C LYS A 159 -28.97 -18.50 -4.46
N SER A 160 -28.35 -19.20 -5.42
CA SER A 160 -27.03 -18.85 -5.92
C SER A 160 -27.01 -17.47 -6.60
N MET A 161 -28.07 -17.06 -7.29
CA MET A 161 -28.16 -15.71 -7.85
C MET A 161 -28.20 -14.64 -6.76
N GLU A 162 -28.95 -14.86 -5.69
CA GLU A 162 -29.02 -13.93 -4.55
C GLU A 162 -27.66 -13.78 -3.87
N ASN A 163 -27.00 -14.92 -3.57
CA ASN A 163 -25.66 -14.94 -3.00
C ASN A 163 -24.64 -14.25 -3.92
N LEU A 164 -24.72 -14.53 -5.23
CA LEU A 164 -23.83 -13.93 -6.23
C LEU A 164 -24.03 -12.42 -6.33
N GLN A 165 -25.28 -11.93 -6.30
CA GLN A 165 -25.56 -10.49 -6.31
C GLN A 165 -24.99 -9.81 -5.07
N ALA A 166 -25.15 -10.40 -3.88
CA ALA A 166 -24.57 -9.88 -2.65
C ALA A 166 -23.03 -9.87 -2.69
N ALA A 167 -22.43 -10.95 -3.19
CA ALA A 167 -20.98 -11.06 -3.35
C ALA A 167 -20.42 -10.03 -4.35
N MET A 168 -21.05 -9.88 -5.51
CA MET A 168 -20.67 -8.88 -6.51
C MET A 168 -20.86 -7.45 -6.01
N GLY A 169 -21.91 -7.18 -5.21
CA GLY A 169 -22.09 -5.88 -4.56
C GLY A 169 -20.91 -5.54 -3.64
N ARG A 170 -20.53 -6.46 -2.75
CA ARG A 170 -19.35 -6.30 -1.88
C ARG A 170 -18.07 -6.07 -2.70
N LEU A 171 -17.90 -6.82 -3.79
CA LEU A 171 -16.72 -6.71 -4.65
C LEU A 171 -16.64 -5.35 -5.36
N VAL A 172 -17.77 -4.79 -5.80
CA VAL A 172 -17.86 -3.43 -6.37
C VAL A 172 -17.55 -2.37 -5.31
N ASP A 173 -18.04 -2.54 -4.09
CA ASP A 173 -17.73 -1.62 -2.99
C ASP A 173 -16.22 -1.65 -2.65
N SER A 174 -15.60 -2.84 -2.64
CA SER A 174 -14.14 -2.98 -2.54
C SER A 174 -13.42 -2.29 -3.69
N ALA A 175 -13.88 -2.45 -4.94
CA ALA A 175 -13.28 -1.77 -6.10
C ALA A 175 -13.28 -0.25 -5.92
N ARG A 176 -14.42 0.33 -5.52
CA ARG A 176 -14.55 1.77 -5.26
C ARG A 176 -13.65 2.26 -4.13
N ALA A 177 -13.50 1.46 -3.07
CA ALA A 177 -12.57 1.79 -1.98
C ALA A 177 -11.12 1.83 -2.48
N LEU A 178 -10.71 0.84 -3.29
CA LEU A 178 -9.36 0.79 -3.87
C LEU A 178 -9.11 1.96 -4.84
N GLU A 179 -10.10 2.35 -5.65
CA GLU A 179 -10.02 3.53 -6.52
C GLU A 179 -9.80 4.82 -5.71
N ALA A 180 -10.47 4.98 -4.56
CA ALA A 180 -10.25 6.12 -3.68
C ALA A 180 -8.80 6.14 -3.14
N HIS A 181 -8.25 4.99 -2.75
CA HIS A 181 -6.85 4.90 -2.34
C HIS A 181 -5.88 5.21 -3.51
N GLN A 182 -6.18 4.79 -4.74
CA GLN A 182 -5.36 5.19 -5.91
C GLN A 182 -5.36 6.70 -6.14
N GLY A 183 -6.53 7.36 -5.97
CA GLY A 183 -6.64 8.81 -6.05
C GLY A 183 -5.81 9.53 -4.99
N PHE A 184 -5.84 9.02 -3.76
CA PHE A 184 -5.02 9.55 -2.65
C PHE A 184 -3.51 9.37 -2.91
N LEU A 185 -3.07 8.18 -3.31
CA LEU A 185 -1.66 7.91 -3.63
C LEU A 185 -1.16 8.81 -4.77
N GLY A 186 -2.00 9.07 -5.78
CA GLY A 186 -1.67 10.00 -6.86
C GLY A 186 -1.47 11.45 -6.39
N ALA A 187 -2.32 11.93 -5.48
CA ALA A 187 -2.18 13.26 -4.88
C ALA A 187 -0.93 13.36 -3.97
N ALA A 188 -0.65 12.32 -3.18
CA ALA A 188 0.52 12.27 -2.30
C ALA A 188 1.85 12.28 -3.09
N GLU A 189 1.91 11.58 -4.22
CA GLU A 189 3.09 11.58 -5.10
C GLU A 189 3.32 12.95 -5.75
N ALA A 190 2.25 13.63 -6.19
CA ALA A 190 2.34 14.97 -6.77
C ALA A 190 2.85 16.00 -5.74
N GLY A 191 2.39 15.91 -4.48
CA GLY A 191 2.87 16.75 -3.38
C GLY A 191 4.35 16.49 -3.05
N ALA A 192 4.74 15.22 -2.93
CA ALA A 192 6.13 14.85 -2.63
C ALA A 192 7.12 15.33 -3.70
N ARG A 193 6.77 15.21 -5.00
CA ARG A 193 7.61 15.73 -6.10
C ARG A 193 7.77 17.25 -6.04
N GLY A 194 6.69 17.98 -5.71
CA GLY A 194 6.73 19.43 -5.54
C GLY A 194 7.69 19.89 -4.44
N ASP A 195 7.74 19.16 -3.32
CA ASP A 195 8.65 19.46 -2.20
C ASP A 195 10.12 19.20 -2.56
N PHE A 196 10.42 18.10 -3.26
CA PHE A 196 11.78 17.81 -3.73
C PHE A 196 12.28 18.84 -4.76
N ASP A 197 11.41 19.29 -5.67
CA ASP A 197 11.76 20.34 -6.63
C ASP A 197 12.00 21.70 -5.92
N ALA A 198 11.21 22.02 -4.89
CA ALA A 198 11.39 23.22 -4.09
C ALA A 198 12.72 23.19 -3.29
N ASP A 199 13.06 22.06 -2.67
CA ASP A 199 14.34 21.89 -1.96
C ASP A 199 15.54 21.87 -2.93
N GLY A 200 15.38 21.26 -4.12
CA GLY A 200 16.36 21.31 -5.20
C GLY A 200 16.62 22.74 -5.69
N ALA A 201 15.57 23.52 -5.90
CA ALA A 201 15.67 24.94 -6.24
C ALA A 201 16.37 25.75 -5.14
N ARG A 202 16.11 25.42 -3.87
CA ARG A 202 16.74 26.06 -2.72
C ARG A 202 18.24 25.75 -2.61
N LEU A 203 18.64 24.51 -2.88
CA LEU A 203 20.05 24.13 -2.91
C LEU A 203 20.80 24.77 -4.09
N LEU A 204 20.19 24.83 -5.27
CA LEU A 204 20.74 25.56 -6.41
C LEU A 204 20.86 27.06 -6.10
N ALA A 205 19.86 27.66 -5.48
CA ALA A 205 19.91 29.06 -5.07
C ALA A 205 21.03 29.33 -4.04
N LEU A 206 21.26 28.40 -3.10
CA LEU A 206 22.37 28.49 -2.15
C LEU A 206 23.72 28.31 -2.83
N GLN A 207 23.85 27.38 -3.77
CA GLN A 207 25.08 27.17 -4.53
C GLN A 207 25.40 28.37 -5.44
N VAL A 208 24.40 28.94 -6.11
CA VAL A 208 24.54 30.18 -6.90
C VAL A 208 24.94 31.33 -6.00
N ARG A 209 24.30 31.48 -4.83
CA ARG A 209 24.65 32.52 -3.85
C ARG A 209 26.08 32.37 -3.34
N GLN A 210 26.49 31.16 -2.95
CA GLN A 210 27.86 30.89 -2.50
C GLN A 210 28.87 31.09 -3.64
N GLY A 211 28.52 30.71 -4.87
CA GLY A 211 29.33 30.98 -6.07
C GLY A 211 29.50 32.47 -6.35
N LEU A 212 28.45 33.27 -6.18
CA LEU A 212 28.49 34.73 -6.32
C LEU A 212 29.25 35.41 -5.18
N GLU A 213 29.11 34.92 -3.94
CA GLU A 213 29.88 35.40 -2.78
C GLU A 213 31.37 35.04 -2.93
N ALA A 214 31.70 33.87 -3.46
CA ALA A 214 33.07 33.46 -3.76
C ALA A 214 33.68 34.20 -4.96
N ALA A 215 32.88 34.57 -5.96
CA ALA A 215 33.35 35.23 -7.19
C ALA A 215 33.34 36.77 -7.12
N GLY A 216 32.50 37.40 -6.28
CA GLY A 216 32.11 38.80 -6.50
C GLY A 216 32.38 39.80 -5.38
N THR A 217 32.40 39.42 -4.10
CA THR A 217 32.41 40.43 -3.01
C THR A 217 33.76 40.63 -2.34
N VAL A 218 34.69 39.67 -2.43
CA VAL A 218 36.05 39.83 -1.88
C VAL A 218 37.01 40.47 -2.89
N SER A 219 36.78 40.30 -4.20
CA SER A 219 37.68 40.83 -5.24
C SER A 219 37.36 42.26 -5.66
N ILE A 220 36.10 42.72 -5.55
CA ILE A 220 35.72 44.10 -5.89
C ILE A 220 35.99 45.05 -4.71
N ALA A 221 35.77 44.60 -3.47
CA ALA A 221 36.07 45.41 -2.27
C ALA A 221 37.58 45.57 -2.01
N ASN A 222 38.41 44.61 -2.43
CA ASN A 222 39.87 44.70 -2.31
C ASN A 222 40.57 45.36 -3.52
N ALA A 223 39.81 45.83 -4.52
CA ALA A 223 40.38 46.56 -5.66
C ALA A 223 40.62 48.05 -5.37
N GLU A 224 40.13 48.59 -4.25
CA GLU A 224 40.22 50.02 -3.95
C GLU A 224 41.59 50.58 -3.51
N PRO A 225 42.60 49.84 -3.00
CA PRO A 225 43.86 50.48 -2.63
C PRO A 225 44.81 50.71 -3.82
N GLN A 226 44.56 50.10 -4.99
CA GLN A 226 45.43 50.24 -6.18
C GLN A 226 45.31 51.63 -6.82
N ALA A 227 44.17 52.33 -6.67
CA ALA A 227 43.99 53.69 -7.18
C ALA A 227 44.83 54.73 -6.42
N VAL A 228 45.18 54.46 -5.15
CA VAL A 228 45.97 55.38 -4.32
C VAL A 228 47.46 55.31 -4.70
N LEU A 229 47.96 54.14 -5.14
CA LEU A 229 49.36 53.98 -5.57
C LEU A 229 49.64 54.61 -6.95
N SER A 230 48.64 54.80 -7.79
CA SER A 230 48.78 55.53 -9.06
C SER A 230 48.88 57.05 -8.91
N LEU A 231 48.49 57.63 -7.76
CA LEU A 231 48.52 59.08 -7.54
C LEU A 231 49.90 59.60 -7.08
N PHE A 232 50.78 58.72 -6.59
CA PHE A 232 52.12 59.08 -6.09
C PHE A 232 53.26 58.69 -7.05
N ARG A 233 52.93 58.26 -8.27
CA ARG A 233 53.89 57.92 -9.32
C ARG A 233 53.71 58.83 -10.54
N ALA A 234 53.82 60.14 -10.31
CA ALA A 234 53.94 61.18 -11.33
C ALA A 234 55.04 62.16 -10.89
#